data_AF-Q2MM23-F1
#
_entry.id   AF-Q2MM23-F1
#
_cell.length_a   1.000
_cell.length_b   1.000
_cell.length_c   1.000
_cell.angle_alpha   90.00
_cell.angle_beta   90.00
_cell.angle_gamma   90.00
#
_symmetry.space_group_name_H-M   'P 1'
#
loop_
_entity.id
_entity.type
_entity.pdbx_description
1 polymer ?
#
loop_
_entity_poly.entity_id
_entity_poly.type
_entity_poly.pdbx_seq_one_letter_code
_entity_poly.pdbx_strand_id
1 'polypeptide(L)'
;MDLDFSKIDSIGSPQKPASEPKEVNHSKPLKTDKTPVEGKIEPHTQALQRKADNRHKQLEDSARVLKEYQQSKKLTNELVTEITKGLQQGIDIYDLFLKAIEALALATNDTALHKRTRDNLKTIYGIGLKETRAVELEKEDTQKRLERLIESLEETSDISDQLRLKRAIQAHKKRLEALQE
;
A
#
# COMPACT_ATOMS: atom_id res chain seq x y z
N MET A 1 38.41 27.02 6.49
CA MET A 1 38.93 25.70 6.10
C MET A 1 38.47 25.49 4.68
N ASP A 2 39.36 25.70 3.71
CA ASP A 2 39.04 25.49 2.31
C ASP A 2 39.31 24.02 1.97
N LEU A 3 38.28 23.33 1.48
CA LEU A 3 38.36 21.93 1.09
C LEU A 3 38.82 21.85 -0.37
N ASP A 4 39.92 21.15 -0.61
CA ASP A 4 40.52 20.93 -1.92
C ASP A 4 39.90 19.70 -2.61
N PHE A 5 39.33 19.91 -3.79
CA PHE A 5 38.64 18.91 -4.61
C PHE A 5 39.44 18.44 -5.83
N SER A 6 40.72 18.80 -5.93
CA SER A 6 41.61 18.46 -7.05
C SER A 6 41.83 16.95 -7.30
N LYS A 7 41.25 16.07 -6.48
CA LYS A 7 41.35 14.61 -6.61
C LYS A 7 40.08 13.91 -7.12
N ILE A 8 38.99 14.64 -7.39
CA ILE A 8 37.73 14.02 -7.83
C ILE A 8 37.81 13.54 -9.30
N ASP A 9 38.64 14.17 -10.13
CA ASP A 9 38.71 13.85 -11.57
C ASP A 9 39.40 12.51 -11.89
N SER A 10 39.97 11.82 -10.90
CA SER A 10 40.65 10.53 -11.10
C SER A 10 39.75 9.29 -10.95
N ILE A 11 38.46 9.45 -10.67
CA ILE A 11 37.55 8.33 -10.37
C ILE A 11 36.79 7.82 -11.63
N GLY A 12 36.99 8.44 -12.80
CA GLY A 12 36.08 8.29 -13.94
C GLY A 12 36.67 7.91 -15.31
N SER A 13 37.85 7.28 -15.41
CA SER A 13 38.36 6.84 -16.72
C SER A 13 38.17 5.32 -16.92
N PRO A 14 37.31 4.87 -17.86
CA PRO A 14 37.23 3.45 -18.22
C PRO A 14 38.50 3.02 -18.97
N GLN A 15 39.22 2.07 -18.38
CA GLN A 15 40.33 1.36 -19.01
C GLN A 15 39.81 0.62 -20.26
N LYS A 16 40.31 1.02 -21.43
CA LYS A 16 40.04 0.39 -22.72
C LYS A 16 40.75 -0.98 -22.76
N PRO A 17 40.06 -2.12 -22.92
CA PRO A 17 40.76 -3.38 -23.14
C PRO A 17 41.37 -3.38 -24.54
N ALA A 18 42.69 -3.56 -24.61
CA ALA A 18 43.44 -3.82 -25.81
C ALA A 18 43.29 -5.30 -26.20
N SER A 19 42.61 -5.58 -27.30
CA SER A 19 42.86 -6.75 -28.14
C SER A 19 42.04 -6.65 -29.42
N GLU A 20 42.71 -6.38 -30.53
CA GLU A 20 42.17 -6.52 -31.89
C GLU A 20 41.85 -8.01 -32.18
N PRO A 21 40.66 -8.36 -32.70
CA PRO A 21 40.46 -9.65 -33.33
C PRO A 21 40.96 -9.57 -34.78
N LYS A 22 41.99 -10.37 -35.10
CA LYS A 22 42.42 -10.61 -36.48
C LYS A 22 41.27 -11.19 -37.30
N GLU A 23 40.93 -10.54 -38.40
CA GLU A 23 40.15 -11.13 -39.49
C GLU A 23 40.89 -12.34 -40.07
N VAL A 24 40.22 -13.49 -40.09
CA VAL A 24 40.55 -14.56 -41.04
C VAL A 24 39.23 -15.03 -41.65
N ASN A 25 38.92 -14.49 -42.83
CA ASN A 25 37.93 -15.02 -43.75
C ASN A 25 38.46 -16.29 -44.41
N HIS A 26 37.82 -17.42 -44.19
CA HIS A 26 37.84 -18.52 -45.17
C HIS A 26 36.41 -19.04 -45.38
N SER A 27 35.80 -18.53 -46.46
CA SER A 27 34.60 -19.06 -47.07
C SER A 27 34.86 -20.47 -47.64
N LYS A 28 34.03 -21.44 -47.28
CA LYS A 28 33.24 -22.21 -48.27
C LYS A 28 32.15 -23.06 -47.61
N PRO A 29 31.00 -23.25 -48.30
CA PRO A 29 29.75 -23.70 -47.69
C PRO A 29 29.56 -25.22 -47.82
N LEU A 30 28.36 -25.65 -47.40
CA LEU A 30 27.65 -26.91 -47.71
C LEU A 30 27.64 -27.94 -46.57
N LYS A 31 26.50 -28.10 -45.88
CA LYS A 31 25.41 -29.02 -46.26
C LYS A 31 24.31 -29.00 -45.20
N THR A 32 23.09 -28.73 -45.63
CA THR A 32 21.86 -29.15 -44.95
C THR A 32 21.89 -30.67 -44.81
N ASP A 33 21.60 -31.17 -43.61
CA ASP A 33 20.47 -32.08 -43.37
C ASP A 33 20.54 -32.67 -41.95
N LYS A 34 19.34 -32.97 -41.44
CA LYS A 34 19.00 -33.97 -40.40
C LYS A 34 18.68 -33.44 -38.99
N THR A 35 17.37 -33.20 -38.83
CA THR A 35 16.48 -33.62 -37.74
C THR A 35 16.60 -33.00 -36.33
N PRO A 36 15.47 -32.79 -35.63
CA PRO A 36 15.43 -32.14 -34.32
C PRO A 36 16.01 -33.10 -33.27
N VAL A 37 17.14 -32.73 -32.66
CA VAL A 37 17.61 -33.40 -31.46
C VAL A 37 16.78 -32.88 -30.29
N GLU A 38 15.71 -33.60 -29.97
CA GLU A 38 15.17 -33.71 -28.62
C GLU A 38 16.30 -34.19 -27.69
N GLY A 39 17.04 -33.24 -27.14
CA GLY A 39 18.20 -33.50 -26.28
C GLY A 39 18.00 -32.82 -24.93
N LYS A 40 17.78 -33.63 -23.90
CA LYS A 40 17.81 -33.30 -22.47
C LYS A 40 18.49 -31.96 -22.15
N ILE A 41 17.72 -31.01 -21.63
CA ILE A 41 18.24 -29.83 -20.96
C ILE A 41 19.24 -30.32 -19.90
N GLU A 42 20.53 -30.03 -20.10
CA GLU A 42 21.56 -30.41 -19.13
C GLU A 42 21.19 -29.87 -17.74
N PRO A 43 21.43 -30.61 -16.66
CA PRO A 43 21.08 -30.17 -15.30
C PRO A 43 21.69 -28.81 -14.95
N HIS A 44 22.78 -28.42 -15.60
CA HIS A 44 23.42 -27.11 -15.45
C HIS A 44 22.63 -25.97 -16.11
N THR A 45 22.09 -26.14 -17.32
CA THR A 45 21.29 -25.10 -17.99
C THR A 45 19.95 -24.90 -17.29
N GLN A 46 19.33 -25.97 -16.79
CA GLN A 46 18.12 -25.87 -15.97
C GLN A 46 18.39 -25.16 -14.63
N ALA A 47 19.55 -25.38 -14.01
CA ALA A 47 19.94 -24.69 -12.78
C ALA A 47 20.23 -23.19 -13.01
N LEU A 48 20.84 -22.82 -14.14
CA LEU A 48 21.06 -21.42 -14.52
C LEU A 48 19.73 -20.70 -14.79
N GLN A 49 18.79 -21.35 -15.46
CA GLN A 49 17.46 -20.78 -15.71
C GLN A 49 16.69 -20.57 -14.41
N ARG A 50 16.66 -21.56 -13.50
CA ARG A 50 16.07 -21.39 -12.16
C ARG A 50 16.70 -20.24 -11.37
N LYS A 51 18.02 -20.03 -11.49
CA LYS A 51 18.71 -18.89 -10.85
C LYS A 51 18.28 -17.55 -11.47
N ALA A 52 18.15 -17.49 -12.79
CA ALA A 52 17.66 -16.30 -13.48
C ALA A 52 16.21 -15.98 -13.09
N ASP A 53 15.32 -16.99 -13.07
CA ASP A 53 13.92 -16.86 -12.67
C ASP A 53 13.79 -16.39 -11.21
N ASN A 54 14.58 -16.98 -10.29
CA ASN A 54 14.61 -16.56 -8.89
C ASN A 54 15.09 -15.11 -8.74
N ARG A 55 16.10 -14.70 -9.50
CA ARG A 55 16.60 -13.31 -9.50
C ARG A 55 15.54 -12.35 -10.04
N HIS A 56 14.84 -12.74 -11.12
CA HIS A 56 13.75 -11.95 -11.67
C HIS A 56 12.64 -11.76 -10.64
N LYS A 57 12.20 -12.85 -10.00
CA LYS A 57 11.19 -12.81 -8.95
C LYS A 57 11.62 -11.94 -7.76
N GLN A 58 12.88 -12.05 -7.32
CA GLN A 58 13.41 -11.18 -6.26
C GLN A 58 13.40 -9.70 -6.66
N LEU A 59 13.74 -9.38 -7.91
CA LEU A 59 13.68 -8.02 -8.43
C LEU A 59 12.24 -7.50 -8.46
N GLU A 60 11.29 -8.30 -8.95
CA GLU A 60 9.87 -7.96 -8.96
C GLU A 60 9.32 -7.72 -7.55
N ASP A 61 9.60 -8.63 -6.62
CA ASP A 61 9.18 -8.51 -5.21
C ASP A 61 9.79 -7.26 -4.56
N SER A 62 11.08 -6.99 -4.80
CA SER A 62 11.75 -5.79 -4.29
C SER A 62 11.18 -4.49 -4.86
N ALA A 63 10.85 -4.48 -6.16
CA ALA A 63 10.24 -3.33 -6.83
C ALA A 63 8.82 -3.08 -6.29
N ARG A 64 8.07 -4.15 -6.00
CA ARG A 64 6.74 -4.06 -5.40
C ARG A 64 6.79 -3.44 -4.00
N VAL A 65 7.66 -3.95 -3.14
CA VAL A 65 7.83 -3.43 -1.76
C VAL A 65 8.29 -1.98 -1.77
N LEU A 66 9.24 -1.63 -2.65
CA LEU A 66 9.70 -0.25 -2.77
C LEU A 66 8.58 0.70 -3.23
N LYS A 67 7.74 0.25 -4.17
CA LYS A 67 6.60 1.02 -4.66
C LYS A 67 5.57 1.25 -3.55
N GLU A 68 5.20 0.20 -2.81
CA GLU A 68 4.31 0.30 -1.65
C GLU A 68 4.87 1.27 -0.61
N TYR A 69 6.16 1.17 -0.28
CA TYR A 69 6.83 2.08 0.65
C TYR A 69 6.80 3.55 0.17
N GLN A 70 7.10 3.80 -1.11
CA GLN A 70 7.05 5.14 -1.70
C GLN A 70 5.63 5.72 -1.66
N GLN A 71 4.62 4.91 -1.92
CA GLN A 71 3.22 5.30 -1.83
C GLN A 71 2.84 5.68 -0.39
N SER A 72 3.16 4.82 0.59
CA SER A 72 2.91 5.12 2.01
C SER A 72 3.62 6.40 2.45
N LYS A 73 4.87 6.61 2.03
CA LYS A 73 5.63 7.84 2.32
C LYS A 73 4.95 9.08 1.73
N LYS A 74 4.48 9.01 0.48
CA LYS A 74 3.77 10.12 -0.16
C LYS A 74 2.49 10.47 0.59
N LEU A 75 1.65 9.47 0.86
CA LEU A 75 0.38 9.65 1.59
C LEU A 75 0.62 10.19 3.01
N THR A 76 1.65 9.70 3.69
CA THR A 76 2.04 10.21 5.02
C THR A 76 2.39 11.70 4.96
N ASN A 77 3.15 12.14 3.96
CA ASN A 77 3.51 13.55 3.81
C ASN A 77 2.28 14.43 3.49
N GLU A 78 1.35 13.92 2.69
CA GLU A 78 0.08 14.59 2.40
C GLU A 78 -0.73 14.79 3.69
N LEU A 79 -0.88 13.73 4.50
CA LEU A 79 -1.55 13.81 5.80
C LEU A 79 -0.88 14.80 6.76
N VAL A 80 0.45 14.81 6.84
CA VAL A 80 1.18 15.79 7.68
C VAL A 80 0.90 17.23 7.23
N THR A 81 0.80 17.45 5.92
CA THR A 81 0.44 18.76 5.35
C THR A 81 -1.00 19.13 5.70
N GLU A 82 -1.93 18.19 5.60
CA GLU A 82 -3.33 18.40 5.99
C GLU A 82 -3.49 18.70 7.47
N ILE A 83 -2.76 17.98 8.34
CA ILE A 83 -2.78 18.24 9.79
C ILE A 83 -2.26 19.66 10.08
N THR A 84 -1.17 20.07 9.45
CA THR A 84 -0.59 21.41 9.64
C THR A 84 -1.56 22.50 9.20
N LYS A 85 -2.19 22.34 8.03
CA LYS A 85 -3.20 23.28 7.52
C LYS A 85 -4.45 23.29 8.40
N GLY A 86 -4.92 22.11 8.79
CA GLY A 86 -6.10 21.95 9.63
C GLY A 86 -5.92 22.60 11.01
N LEU A 87 -4.72 22.50 11.58
CA LEU A 87 -4.37 23.19 12.81
C LEU A 87 -4.47 24.71 12.66
N GLN A 88 -3.96 25.27 11.55
CA GLN A 88 -4.07 26.70 11.25
C GLN A 88 -5.51 27.16 11.03
N GLN A 89 -6.37 26.26 10.52
CA GLN A 89 -7.79 26.51 10.27
C GLN A 89 -8.66 26.33 11.52
N GLY A 90 -8.11 25.85 12.63
CA GLY A 90 -8.88 25.56 13.84
C GLY A 90 -9.80 24.34 13.71
N ILE A 91 -9.39 23.34 12.91
CA ILE A 91 -10.08 22.04 12.86
C ILE A 91 -10.05 21.40 14.26
N ASP A 92 -11.13 20.69 14.58
CA ASP A 92 -11.27 19.97 15.84
C ASP A 92 -10.09 18.99 16.10
N ILE A 93 -9.66 18.93 17.36
CA ILE A 93 -8.47 18.18 17.75
C ILE A 93 -8.63 16.66 17.57
N TYR A 94 -9.83 16.11 17.69
CA TYR A 94 -10.09 14.68 17.47
C TYR A 94 -9.91 14.30 16.01
N ASP A 95 -10.35 15.18 15.10
CA ASP A 95 -10.17 14.97 13.66
C ASP A 95 -8.70 15.06 13.26
N LEU A 96 -7.97 16.05 13.80
CA LEU A 96 -6.52 16.18 13.60
C LEU A 96 -5.76 14.99 14.20
N PHE A 97 -6.15 14.54 15.38
CA PHE A 97 -5.55 13.38 16.04
C PHE A 97 -5.77 12.10 15.23
N LEU A 98 -6.98 11.86 14.72
CA LEU A 98 -7.25 10.71 13.85
C LEU A 98 -6.42 10.75 12.56
N LYS A 99 -6.26 11.92 11.93
CA LYS A 99 -5.36 12.08 10.78
C LYS A 99 -3.89 11.78 11.14
N ALA A 100 -3.44 12.21 12.32
CA ALA A 100 -2.08 11.91 12.78
C ALA A 100 -1.88 10.41 13.01
N ILE A 101 -2.88 9.72 13.54
CA ILE A 101 -2.86 8.26 13.70
C ILE A 101 -2.90 7.55 12.34
N GLU A 102 -3.64 8.06 11.36
CA GLU A 102 -3.64 7.53 9.99
C GLU A 102 -2.24 7.65 9.35
N ALA A 103 -1.58 8.81 9.52
CA ALA A 103 -0.21 9.00 9.06
C ALA A 103 0.76 8.02 9.76
N LEU A 104 0.59 7.81 11.06
CA LEU A 104 1.40 6.87 11.83
C LEU A 104 1.17 5.41 11.39
N ALA A 105 -0.08 5.03 11.10
CA ALA A 105 -0.45 3.72 10.58
C ALA A 105 0.28 3.43 9.25
N LEU A 106 0.29 4.41 8.34
CA LEU A 106 1.00 4.30 7.06
C LEU A 106 2.53 4.24 7.25
N ALA A 107 3.08 5.06 8.14
CA ALA A 107 4.52 5.11 8.41
C ALA A 107 5.06 3.83 9.07
N THR A 108 4.24 3.16 9.87
CA THR A 108 4.59 1.94 10.62
C THR A 108 4.08 0.66 9.97
N ASN A 109 3.33 0.77 8.87
CA ASN A 109 2.63 -0.33 8.22
C ASN A 109 1.65 -1.10 9.15
N ASP A 110 1.12 -0.43 10.17
CA ASP A 110 0.08 -0.95 11.07
C ASP A 110 -1.30 -0.48 10.60
N THR A 111 -1.91 -1.25 9.69
CA THR A 111 -3.22 -0.92 9.10
C THR A 111 -4.38 -1.01 10.10
N ALA A 112 -4.20 -1.69 11.23
CA ALA A 112 -5.23 -1.84 12.25
C ALA A 112 -5.24 -0.67 13.26
N LEU A 113 -4.13 0.08 13.37
CA LEU A 113 -3.94 1.15 14.34
C LEU A 113 -5.05 2.19 14.28
N HIS A 114 -5.34 2.73 13.10
CA HIS A 114 -6.36 3.78 12.93
C HIS A 114 -7.74 3.31 13.37
N LYS A 115 -8.14 2.10 12.97
CA LYS A 115 -9.43 1.52 13.36
C LYS A 115 -9.52 1.36 14.88
N ARG A 116 -8.51 0.73 15.50
CA ARG A 116 -8.47 0.51 16.96
C ARG A 116 -8.55 1.83 17.72
N THR A 117 -7.81 2.84 17.29
CA THR A 117 -7.81 4.16 17.94
C THR A 117 -9.15 4.87 17.80
N ARG A 118 -9.78 4.84 16.62
CA ARG A 118 -11.12 5.40 16.41
C ARG A 118 -12.17 4.70 17.28
N ASP A 119 -12.10 3.38 17.41
CA ASP A 119 -13.01 2.60 18.27
C ASP A 119 -12.81 2.96 19.76
N ASN A 120 -11.57 3.18 20.20
CA ASN A 120 -11.25 3.66 21.55
C ASN A 120 -11.75 5.09 21.79
N LEU A 121 -11.61 6.00 20.82
CA LEU A 121 -12.15 7.36 20.92
C LEU A 121 -13.66 7.33 21.16
N LYS A 122 -14.41 6.58 20.34
CA LYS A 122 -15.86 6.45 20.52
C LYS A 122 -16.23 5.85 21.88
N THR A 123 -15.53 4.79 22.30
CA THR A 123 -15.88 4.07 23.53
C THR A 123 -15.51 4.86 24.79
N ILE A 124 -14.28 5.36 24.88
CA ILE A 124 -13.77 6.01 26.09
C ILE A 124 -14.24 7.46 26.12
N TYR A 125 -13.98 8.21 25.07
CA TYR A 125 -14.22 9.65 25.03
C TYR A 125 -15.68 9.96 24.66
N GLY A 126 -16.28 9.20 23.75
CA GLY A 126 -17.69 9.32 23.39
C GLY A 126 -18.62 8.78 24.49
N ILE A 127 -18.63 7.47 24.73
CA ILE A 127 -19.57 6.86 25.70
C ILE A 127 -19.17 7.17 27.15
N GLY A 128 -17.88 7.04 27.47
CA GLY A 128 -17.39 7.20 28.85
C GLY A 128 -17.37 8.66 29.32
N LEU A 129 -16.81 9.57 28.51
CA LEU A 129 -16.63 10.98 28.89
C LEU A 129 -17.67 11.93 28.28
N LYS A 130 -18.51 11.47 27.34
CA LYS A 130 -19.55 12.27 26.67
C LYS A 130 -19.01 13.51 25.96
N GLU A 131 -17.81 13.39 25.40
CA GLU A 131 -17.22 14.48 24.64
C GLU A 131 -17.92 14.63 23.29
N THR A 132 -18.34 15.85 22.98
CA THR A 132 -19.23 16.15 21.86
C THR A 132 -18.73 15.59 20.52
N ARG A 133 -17.49 15.88 20.14
CA ARG A 133 -16.94 15.40 18.87
C ARG A 133 -16.79 13.88 18.83
N ALA A 134 -16.39 13.25 19.93
CA ALA A 134 -16.24 11.79 19.99
C ALA A 134 -17.60 11.07 19.85
N VAL A 135 -18.67 11.67 20.39
CA VAL A 135 -20.06 11.20 20.18
C VAL A 135 -20.50 11.42 18.73
N GLU A 136 -20.18 12.56 18.12
CA GLU A 136 -20.47 12.83 16.70
C GLU A 136 -19.80 11.81 15.77
N LEU A 137 -18.55 11.42 16.03
CA LEU A 137 -17.87 10.36 15.28
C LEU A 137 -18.65 9.04 15.31
N GLU A 138 -19.24 8.69 16.46
CA GLU A 138 -20.09 7.51 16.56
C GLU A 138 -21.40 7.67 15.79
N LYS A 139 -22.01 8.86 15.84
CA LYS A 139 -23.22 9.17 15.06
C LYS A 139 -22.96 9.04 13.57
N GLU A 140 -21.89 9.65 13.05
CA GLU A 140 -21.49 9.59 11.64
C GLU A 140 -21.26 8.14 11.20
N ASP A 141 -20.52 7.34 11.98
CA ASP A 141 -20.26 5.93 11.65
C ASP A 141 -21.55 5.10 11.65
N THR A 142 -22.44 5.34 12.62
CA THR A 142 -23.72 4.64 12.76
C THR A 142 -24.67 5.01 11.61
N GLN A 143 -24.68 6.29 11.20
CA GLN A 143 -25.50 6.78 10.10
C GLN A 143 -25.02 6.22 8.75
N LYS A 144 -23.71 6.25 8.45
CA LYS A 144 -23.15 5.63 7.24
C LYS A 144 -23.47 4.14 7.15
N ARG A 145 -23.44 3.44 8.29
CA ARG A 145 -23.81 2.02 8.34
C ARG A 145 -25.30 1.80 8.14
N LEU A 146 -26.14 2.66 8.70
CA LEU A 146 -27.59 2.63 8.51
C LEU A 146 -27.95 2.83 7.03
N GLU A 147 -27.33 3.80 6.35
CA GLU A 147 -27.51 4.07 4.92
C GLU A 147 -27.21 2.83 4.08
N ARG A 148 -26.04 2.20 4.29
CA ARG A 148 -25.67 0.96 3.59
C ARG A 148 -26.65 -0.20 3.83
N LEU A 149 -27.19 -0.31 5.04
CA LEU A 149 -28.16 -1.35 5.36
C LEU A 149 -29.51 -1.12 4.68
N ILE A 150 -29.91 0.14 4.51
CA ILE A 150 -31.12 0.51 3.78
C ILE A 150 -30.94 0.19 2.29
N GLU A 151 -29.82 0.61 1.69
CA GLU A 151 -29.46 0.27 0.30
C GLU A 151 -29.45 -1.25 0.08
N SER A 152 -28.81 -1.99 0.98
CA SER A 152 -28.78 -3.46 0.93
C SER A 152 -30.19 -4.09 1.04
N LEU A 153 -31.10 -3.47 1.79
CA LEU A 153 -32.47 -3.95 1.95
C LEU A 153 -33.28 -3.74 0.67
N GLU A 154 -33.03 -2.65 -0.06
CA GLU A 154 -33.68 -2.33 -1.34
C GLU A 154 -33.24 -3.30 -2.46
N GLU A 155 -31.98 -3.74 -2.42
CA GLU A 155 -31.41 -4.66 -3.43
C GLU A 155 -31.71 -6.14 -3.15
N THR A 156 -31.98 -6.51 -1.90
CA THR A 156 -32.15 -7.91 -1.49
C THR A 156 -33.52 -8.47 -1.87
N SER A 157 -33.53 -9.58 -2.62
CA SER A 157 -34.74 -10.33 -2.96
C SER A 157 -35.09 -11.47 -1.99
N ASP A 158 -34.13 -11.91 -1.15
CA ASP A 158 -34.35 -12.97 -0.17
C ASP A 158 -35.08 -12.48 1.10
N ILE A 159 -36.13 -13.21 1.51
CA ILE A 159 -37.00 -12.83 2.64
C ILE A 159 -36.24 -12.94 3.97
N SER A 160 -35.38 -13.95 4.13
CA SER A 160 -34.62 -14.14 5.37
C SER A 160 -33.62 -12.99 5.58
N ASP A 161 -32.91 -12.60 4.51
CA ASP A 161 -31.98 -11.49 4.53
C ASP A 161 -32.70 -10.14 4.74
N GLN A 162 -33.88 -9.93 4.12
CA GLN A 162 -34.71 -8.75 4.41
C GLN A 162 -35.08 -8.65 5.90
N LEU A 163 -35.45 -9.76 6.56
CA LEU A 163 -35.77 -9.76 7.98
C LEU A 163 -34.54 -9.44 8.85
N ARG A 164 -33.36 -9.97 8.49
CA ARG A 164 -32.10 -9.67 9.18
C ARG A 164 -31.72 -8.20 9.04
N LEU A 165 -31.81 -7.65 7.83
CA LEU A 165 -31.53 -6.25 7.53
C LEU A 165 -32.47 -5.31 8.27
N LYS A 166 -33.79 -5.61 8.29
CA LYS A 166 -34.77 -4.81 9.06
C LYS A 166 -34.44 -4.75 10.56
N ARG A 167 -34.04 -5.88 11.16
CA ARG A 167 -33.61 -5.91 12.57
C ARG A 167 -32.34 -5.08 12.80
N ALA A 168 -31.37 -5.18 11.90
CA ALA A 168 -30.14 -4.39 11.99
C ALA A 168 -30.42 -2.88 11.86
N ILE A 169 -31.27 -2.48 10.90
CA ILE A 169 -31.73 -1.10 10.70
C ILE A 169 -32.38 -0.57 11.98
N GLN A 170 -33.29 -1.34 12.59
CA GLN A 170 -33.96 -0.94 13.83
C GLN A 170 -32.95 -0.76 14.98
N ALA A 171 -31.97 -1.65 15.11
CA ALA A 171 -30.93 -1.54 16.13
C ALA A 171 -30.07 -0.28 15.93
N HIS A 172 -29.68 0.04 14.69
CA HIS A 172 -28.90 1.23 14.37
C HIS A 172 -29.70 2.53 14.56
N LYS A 173 -31.00 2.55 14.25
CA LYS A 173 -31.89 3.68 14.56
C LYS A 173 -31.98 3.94 16.06
N LYS A 174 -32.22 2.89 16.85
CA LYS A 174 -32.25 2.99 18.32
C LYS A 174 -30.90 3.48 18.88
N ARG A 175 -29.78 3.08 18.28
CA ARG A 175 -28.46 3.56 18.68
C ARG A 175 -28.30 5.06 18.41
N LEU A 176 -28.76 5.56 17.25
CA LEU A 176 -28.74 7.00 16.94
C LEU A 176 -29.59 7.82 17.92
N GLU A 177 -30.79 7.34 18.26
CA GLU A 177 -31.66 7.97 19.26
C GLU A 177 -30.94 8.07 20.62
N ALA A 178 -30.32 6.99 21.08
CA ALA A 178 -29.57 6.97 22.34
C ALA A 178 -28.32 7.87 22.34
N LEU A 179 -27.82 8.30 21.19
CA LEU A 179 -26.70 9.25 21.09
C LEU A 179 -27.19 10.70 21.02
N GLN A 180 -28.50 10.94 20.83
CA GLN A 180 -29.10 12.28 20.81
C GLN A 180 -29.53 12.77 22.21
N GLU A 181 -29.69 11.85 23.17
CA GLU A 181 -29.97 12.10 24.59
C GLU A 181 -28.70 12.42 25.41
#